data_AF-A0A7C6FEL4-F1
#
_entry.id   AF-A0A7C6FEL4-F1
#
_cell.length_a   1.000
_cell.length_b   1.000
_cell.length_c   1.000
_cell.angle_alpha   90.00
_cell.angle_beta   90.00
_cell.angle_gamma   90.00
#
_symmetry.space_group_name_H-M   'P 1'
#
loop_
_entity.id
_entity.type
_entity.pdbx_description
1 polymer ?
#
loop_
_entity_poly.entity_id
_entity_poly.type
_entity_poly.pdbx_seq_one_letter_code
_entity_poly.pdbx_strand_id
1 'polypeptide(L)'
;MTKKRKYSASDVIATIDALSLEITPFYLNHHDFIHVKRDFVDEVFNDFEDLMVLNSALRCECNVFVTNDKTLLELGEFKDMKINDAKVV
;
A
#
# COMPACT_ATOMS: atom_id res chain seq x y z
N MET A 1 29.17 12.68 8.71
CA MET A 1 27.99 13.21 7.99
C MET A 1 27.88 12.51 6.64
N THR A 2 27.09 11.46 6.53
CA THR A 2 26.78 10.82 5.24
C THR A 2 25.72 11.65 4.53
N LYS A 3 26.11 12.46 3.54
CA LYS A 3 25.14 13.10 2.64
C LYS A 3 24.36 11.98 1.95
N LYS A 4 23.06 11.85 2.25
CA LYS A 4 22.15 11.01 1.45
C LYS A 4 22.33 11.44 -0.01
N ARG A 5 22.83 10.54 -0.85
CA ARG A 5 22.96 10.79 -2.30
C ARG A 5 21.55 11.03 -2.82
N LYS A 6 21.26 12.24 -3.29
CA LYS A 6 19.98 12.56 -3.90
C LYS A 6 20.05 12.04 -5.34
N TYR A 7 19.32 10.97 -5.63
CA TYR A 7 19.19 10.44 -6.99
C TYR A 7 18.50 11.48 -7.88
N SER A 8 18.82 11.48 -9.17
CA SER A 8 18.11 12.32 -10.13
C SER A 8 16.69 11.79 -10.35
N ALA A 9 15.76 12.66 -10.74
CA ALA A 9 14.39 12.23 -11.02
C ALA A 9 14.33 11.18 -12.14
N SER A 10 15.20 11.31 -13.15
CA SER A 10 15.33 10.32 -14.24
C SER A 10 15.78 8.96 -13.74
N ASP A 11 16.75 8.89 -12.81
CA ASP A 11 17.21 7.61 -12.25
C ASP A 11 16.11 6.95 -11.41
N VAL A 12 15.34 7.75 -10.66
CA VAL A 12 14.21 7.25 -9.87
C VAL A 12 13.13 6.67 -10.77
N ILE A 13 12.72 7.40 -11.81
CA ILE A 13 11.70 6.92 -12.76
C ILE A 13 12.16 5.64 -13.45
N ALA A 14 13.39 5.61 -13.99
CA ALA A 14 13.93 4.44 -14.65
C ALA A 14 13.97 3.20 -13.73
N THR A 15 14.22 3.41 -12.43
CA THR A 15 14.20 2.33 -11.43
C THR A 15 12.77 1.83 -11.19
N ILE A 16 11.79 2.74 -11.08
CA ILE A 16 10.37 2.37 -10.91
C ILE A 16 9.86 1.61 -12.13
N ASP A 17 10.21 2.06 -13.34
CA ASP A 17 9.83 1.39 -14.58
C ASP A 17 10.42 -0.02 -14.65
N ALA A 18 11.70 -0.17 -14.30
CA ALA A 18 12.35 -1.48 -14.23
C ALA A 18 11.66 -2.41 -13.22
N LEU A 19 11.33 -1.91 -12.02
CA LEU A 19 10.64 -2.68 -10.99
C LEU A 19 9.22 -3.08 -11.43
N SER A 20 8.54 -2.22 -12.19
CA SER A 20 7.19 -2.48 -12.71
C SER A 20 7.15 -3.61 -13.75
N LEU A 21 8.31 -4.03 -14.27
CA LEU A 21 8.43 -5.24 -15.10
C LEU A 21 8.51 -6.53 -14.25
N GLU A 22 8.93 -6.42 -12.99
CA GLU A 22 9.07 -7.55 -12.06
C GLU A 22 7.84 -7.71 -11.17
N ILE A 23 7.22 -6.60 -10.76
CA ILE A 23 6.03 -6.55 -9.92
C ILE A 23 4.87 -6.08 -10.77
N THR A 24 3.83 -6.91 -10.90
CA THR A 24 2.63 -6.53 -11.64
C THR A 24 1.92 -5.37 -10.93
N PRO A 25 1.82 -4.20 -11.54
CA PRO A 25 1.14 -3.07 -10.92
C PRO A 25 -0.36 -3.34 -10.88
N PHE A 26 -0.99 -2.86 -9.82
CA PHE A 26 -2.43 -2.85 -9.69
C PHE A 26 -2.97 -1.43 -9.69
N TYR A 27 -4.08 -1.24 -10.38
CA TYR A 27 -4.71 0.07 -10.52
C TYR A 27 -5.96 0.16 -9.64
N LEU A 28 -6.07 1.29 -8.94
CA LEU A 28 -7.28 1.67 -8.23
C LEU A 28 -8.44 1.74 -9.22
N ASN A 29 -9.60 1.21 -8.81
CA ASN A 29 -10.83 1.35 -9.55
C ASN A 29 -11.82 2.23 -8.78
N HIS A 30 -12.84 2.72 -9.47
CA HIS A 30 -13.87 3.53 -8.82
C HIS A 30 -14.67 2.76 -7.74
N HIS A 31 -14.74 1.44 -7.86
CA HIS A 31 -15.44 0.61 -6.89
C HIS A 31 -14.72 0.55 -5.53
N ASP A 32 -13.38 0.66 -5.53
CA ASP A 32 -12.56 0.77 -4.31
C ASP A 32 -13.00 2.00 -3.52
N PHE A 33 -13.20 3.13 -4.18
CA PHE A 33 -13.71 4.36 -3.56
C PHE A 33 -15.09 4.19 -2.92
N ILE A 34 -16.01 3.47 -3.58
CA ILE A 34 -17.36 3.23 -3.04
C ILE A 34 -17.29 2.42 -1.74
N HIS A 35 -16.44 1.40 -1.69
CA HIS A 35 -16.25 0.59 -0.48
C HIS A 35 -15.58 1.36 0.65
N VAL A 36 -14.50 2.08 0.33
CA VAL A 36 -13.71 2.86 1.28
C VAL A 36 -14.55 3.96 1.90
N LYS A 37 -15.40 4.63 1.12
CA LYS A 37 -16.32 5.64 1.64
C LYS A 37 -17.19 5.10 2.78
N ARG A 38 -17.65 3.85 2.71
CA ARG A 38 -18.44 3.24 3.78
C ARG A 38 -17.57 2.95 5.00
N ASP A 39 -16.45 2.26 4.78
CA ASP A 39 -15.55 1.84 5.86
C ASP A 39 -14.90 3.05 6.59
N PHE A 40 -14.72 4.18 5.89
CA PHE A 40 -14.22 5.44 6.45
C PHE A 40 -15.24 6.14 7.36
N VAL A 41 -16.53 6.07 7.00
CA VAL A 41 -17.62 6.61 7.83
C VAL A 41 -17.79 5.80 9.11
N ASP A 42 -17.45 4.51 9.08
CA ASP A 42 -17.48 3.61 10.23
C ASP A 42 -16.23 3.73 11.13
N GLU A 43 -15.36 4.73 10.89
CA GLU A 43 -14.15 5.07 11.66
C GLU A 43 -13.16 3.90 11.90
N VAL A 44 -13.14 2.90 11.01
CA VAL A 44 -12.21 1.75 11.10
C VAL A 44 -10.76 2.21 10.94
N PHE A 45 -10.53 3.22 10.11
CA PHE A 45 -9.22 3.83 9.88
C PHE A 45 -9.38 5.28 9.40
N ASN A 46 -8.57 6.20 9.94
CA ASN A 46 -8.73 7.64 9.71
C ASN A 46 -7.97 8.17 8.50
N ASP A 47 -7.11 7.36 7.88
CA ASP A 47 -6.47 7.72 6.62
C ASP A 47 -7.20 7.08 5.44
N PHE A 48 -7.82 7.94 4.62
CA PHE A 48 -8.60 7.52 3.48
C PHE A 48 -7.73 6.90 2.37
N GLU A 49 -6.50 7.39 2.18
CA GLU A 49 -5.60 6.89 1.13
C GLU A 49 -5.11 5.48 1.47
N ASP A 50 -4.71 5.25 2.71
CA ASP A 50 -4.34 3.90 3.17
C ASP A 50 -5.53 2.94 3.10
N LEU A 51 -6.73 3.40 3.48
CA LEU A 51 -7.94 2.58 3.39
C LEU A 51 -8.28 2.23 1.93
N MET A 52 -8.03 3.13 0.98
CA MET A 52 -8.12 2.86 -0.46
C MET A 52 -7.17 1.75 -0.87
N VAL A 53 -5.91 1.81 -0.44
CA VAL A 53 -4.89 0.81 -0.77
C VAL A 53 -5.25 -0.56 -0.17
N LEU A 54 -5.69 -0.60 1.09
CA LEU A 54 -6.09 -1.84 1.77
C LEU A 54 -7.31 -2.51 1.13
N ASN A 55 -8.36 -1.75 0.81
CA ASN A 55 -9.54 -2.31 0.12
C ASN A 55 -9.21 -2.77 -1.30
N SER A 56 -8.32 -2.04 -1.98
CA SER A 56 -7.81 -2.44 -3.31
C SER A 56 -7.03 -3.76 -3.24
N ALA A 57 -6.19 -3.94 -2.22
CA ALA A 57 -5.44 -5.18 -1.99
C ALA A 57 -6.38 -6.36 -1.74
N LEU A 58 -7.43 -6.19 -0.93
CA LEU A 58 -8.45 -7.22 -0.71
C LEU A 58 -9.17 -7.61 -2.00
N ARG A 59 -9.51 -6.64 -2.86
CA ARG A 59 -10.12 -6.91 -4.17
C ARG A 59 -9.21 -7.74 -5.08
N CYS A 60 -7.89 -7.66 -4.89
CA CYS A 60 -6.92 -8.48 -5.61
C CYS A 60 -6.74 -9.89 -5.04
N GLU A 61 -7.53 -10.29 -4.03
CA GLU A 61 -7.30 -11.52 -3.27
C GLU A 61 -5.90 -11.54 -2.62
N CYS A 62 -5.40 -10.36 -2.22
CA CYS A 62 -4.14 -10.26 -1.51
C CYS A 62 -4.30 -10.85 -0.10
N ASN A 63 -3.55 -11.91 0.19
CA ASN A 63 -3.57 -12.55 1.50
C ASN A 63 -2.62 -11.88 2.51
N VAL A 64 -1.58 -11.19 2.01
CA VAL A 64 -0.53 -10.57 2.82
C VAL A 64 -0.18 -9.20 2.26
N PHE A 65 -0.49 -8.16 3.02
CA PHE A 65 -0.10 -6.78 2.75
C PHE A 65 1.23 -6.49 3.42
N VAL A 66 2.21 -6.02 2.64
CA VAL A 66 3.56 -5.72 3.13
C VAL A 66 3.77 -4.22 3.17
N THR A 67 4.11 -3.68 4.34
CA THR A 67 4.30 -2.23 4.53
C THR A 67 5.37 -1.93 5.56
N ASN A 68 5.84 -0.68 5.58
CA ASN A 68 6.68 -0.13 6.64
C ASN A 68 5.95 0.97 7.45
N ASP A 69 4.69 1.24 7.13
CA ASP A 69 3.86 2.18 7.88
C ASP A 69 3.51 1.61 9.26
N LYS A 70 3.82 2.37 10.31
CA LYS A 70 3.64 1.90 11.69
C LYS A 70 2.18 1.77 12.08
N THR A 71 1.33 2.68 11.61
CA THR A 71 -0.10 2.70 11.92
C THR A 71 -0.77 1.47 11.33
N LEU A 72 -0.40 1.10 10.10
CA LEU A 72 -0.88 -0.12 9.46
C LEU A 72 -0.33 -1.38 10.12
N LEU A 73 0.93 -1.36 10.55
CA LEU A 73 1.53 -2.49 11.28
C LEU A 73 0.88 -2.73 12.64
N GLU A 74 0.46 -1.67 13.33
CA GLU A 74 -0.27 -1.76 14.61
C GLU A 74 -1.65 -2.41 14.45
N LEU A 75 -2.26 -2.30 13.27
CA LEU A 75 -3.53 -2.95 12.95
C LEU A 75 -3.38 -4.48 12.90
N GLY A 76 -2.23 -5.00 12.43
CA GLY A 76 -1.89 -6.42 12.35
C GLY A 76 -2.64 -7.21 11.27
N GLU A 77 -3.92 -6.94 11.07
CA GLU A 77 -4.77 -7.53 10.04
C GLU A 77 -5.84 -6.54 9.57
N PHE A 78 -6.26 -6.65 8.31
CA PHE A 78 -7.38 -5.91 7.76
C PHE A 78 -8.35 -6.87 7.07
N LYS A 79 -9.51 -7.09 7.71
CA LYS A 79 -10.46 -8.15 7.33
C LYS A 79 -9.71 -9.50 7.29
N ASP A 80 -9.74 -10.24 6.19
CA ASP A 80 -9.07 -11.54 6.06
C ASP A 80 -7.60 -11.45 5.58
N MET A 81 -7.04 -10.23 5.44
CA MET A 81 -5.68 -10.00 4.95
C MET A 81 -4.72 -9.68 6.10
N LYS A 82 -3.58 -10.38 6.15
CA LYS A 82 -2.52 -10.13 7.15
C LYS A 82 -1.69 -8.92 6.77
N ILE A 83 -1.24 -8.13 7.76
CA ILE A 83 -0.32 -7.02 7.53
C ILE A 83 1.04 -7.34 8.14
N ASN A 84 2.09 -7.31 7.31
CA ASN A 84 3.46 -7.68 7.69
C ASN A 84 4.44 -6.53 7.45
N ASP A 85 5.49 -6.48 8.27
CA ASP A 85 6.63 -5.57 8.06
C ASP A 85 7.43 -6.01 6.83
N ALA A 86 7.73 -5.05 5.95
CA ALA A 86 8.60 -5.23 4.79
C ALA A 86 9.99 -5.81 5.12
N LYS A 87 10.45 -5.71 6.37
CA LYS A 87 11.72 -6.31 6.83
C LYS A 87 11.66 -7.81 7.12
N VAL A 88 10.45 -8.38 7.18
CA VAL A 88 10.22 -9.79 7.55
C VAL A 88 9.99 -10.65 6.30
N VAL A 89 9.99 -10.04 5.12
CA VAL A 89 9.81 -10.68 3.81
C VAL A 89 11.15 -10.97 3.15
#